data_AF-A0A7G8P8B5-F1
#
_entry.id   AF-A0A7G8P8B5-F1
#
_cell.length_a   1.000
_cell.length_b   1.000
_cell.length_c   1.000
_cell.angle_alpha   90.00
_cell.angle_beta   90.00
_cell.angle_gamma   90.00
#
_symmetry.space_group_name_H-M   'P 1'
#
loop_
_entity.id
_entity.type
_entity.pdbx_description
1 polymer ?
#
loop_
_entity_poly.entity_id
_entity_poly.type
_entity_poly.pdbx_seq_one_letter_code
_entity_poly.pdbx_strand_id
1 'polypeptide(L)'
;MSEGLQKPIEPLAEVVRIADVEFNQYFHPAPEHRCPCGSGRQSRECHLGEGQRWVATRPPPLLTGPRTRYANPGCYARRSNDCDDKLTREHFITDDVLEAISHDGKVIIVEGASWQDKTERSKTIGRQGLSTRMLCHRHNSALWPLDKMAAEFFRCLVADQLDIFKYLGNDRRSEFSRGFVMASGPFFELWLLKVIWGAIESGMMEIHGLPAYRFRLGVTTEQLAEILWRGADWPPTWGMYMLLDRDNDQPIVTKSARLRLANMSSEILGGYVQIAGIEFLISFETPPVRRLYRPHGLYFMRKGFPVTSWKSIVFAWPDLDHLDTLMVSAAPPSEDFTVPPNPRAASFHHGIAEGSLNVRSVPQPPIIATDNTT
;
A
#
# COMPACT_ATOMS: atom_id res chain seq x y z
N MET A 1 -7.85 0.19 -26.90
CA MET A 1 -8.96 0.87 -27.59
C MET A 1 -10.21 0.58 -26.79
N SER A 2 -10.80 1.64 -26.24
CA SER A 2 -11.82 1.65 -25.19
C SER A 2 -13.24 1.58 -25.77
N GLU A 3 -13.62 0.44 -26.31
CA GLU A 3 -15.03 0.12 -26.55
C GLU A 3 -15.67 -0.29 -25.22
N GLY A 4 -16.70 0.43 -24.75
CA GLY A 4 -17.46 0.11 -23.52
C GLY A 4 -17.62 1.25 -22.51
N LEU A 5 -16.78 2.31 -22.57
CA LEU A 5 -16.91 3.46 -21.65
C LEU A 5 -17.88 4.50 -22.23
N GLN A 6 -19.13 4.51 -21.78
CA GLN A 6 -20.19 5.38 -22.34
C GLN A 6 -20.06 6.88 -22.00
N LYS A 7 -19.28 7.31 -21.00
CA LYS A 7 -19.13 8.72 -20.59
C LYS A 7 -17.76 8.98 -19.92
N PRO A 8 -17.28 10.24 -19.86
CA PRO A 8 -16.11 10.56 -19.04
C PRO A 8 -16.39 10.14 -17.59
N ILE A 9 -15.50 9.30 -17.07
CA ILE A 9 -15.53 8.77 -15.71
C ILE A 9 -15.29 9.93 -14.73
N GLU A 10 -15.80 9.84 -13.51
CA GLU A 10 -15.49 10.84 -12.47
C GLU A 10 -14.06 10.64 -11.92
N PRO A 11 -13.38 11.70 -11.44
CA PRO A 11 -12.14 11.54 -10.69
C PRO A 11 -12.41 10.91 -9.32
N LEU A 12 -11.49 10.05 -8.88
CA LEU A 12 -11.50 9.49 -7.53
C LEU A 12 -10.35 10.07 -6.72
N ALA A 13 -10.61 11.17 -6.02
CA ALA A 13 -9.60 11.88 -5.25
C ALA A 13 -9.41 11.32 -3.81
N GLU A 14 -10.44 10.67 -3.27
CA GLU A 14 -10.48 10.17 -1.89
C GLU A 14 -10.77 8.67 -1.86
N VAL A 15 -10.35 8.01 -0.78
CA VAL A 15 -10.71 6.60 -0.57
C VAL A 15 -12.16 6.52 -0.11
N VAL A 16 -12.92 5.70 -0.80
CA VAL A 16 -14.33 5.44 -0.50
C VAL A 16 -14.44 4.19 0.34
N ARG A 17 -15.22 4.25 1.42
CA ARG A 17 -15.50 3.08 2.28
C ARG A 17 -17.00 2.93 2.55
N ILE A 18 -17.50 1.71 2.35
CA ILE A 18 -18.78 1.25 2.89
C ILE A 18 -18.49 0.15 3.91
N ALA A 19 -18.92 0.37 5.15
CA ALA A 19 -18.64 -0.58 6.24
C ALA A 19 -19.43 -1.90 6.11
N ASP A 20 -20.66 -1.82 5.61
CA ASP A 20 -21.51 -2.98 5.38
C ASP A 20 -22.36 -2.78 4.11
N VAL A 21 -21.99 -3.50 3.06
CA VAL A 21 -22.67 -3.52 1.78
C VAL A 21 -23.88 -4.45 1.89
N GLU A 22 -25.01 -4.04 1.34
CA GLU A 22 -26.18 -4.91 1.23
C GLU A 22 -25.85 -6.18 0.43
N PHE A 23 -26.30 -7.32 0.95
CA PHE A 23 -26.01 -8.61 0.32
C PHE A 23 -26.55 -8.67 -1.11
N ASN A 24 -25.66 -9.06 -2.03
CA ASN A 24 -25.98 -9.28 -3.42
C ASN A 24 -24.98 -10.31 -4.00
N GLN A 25 -25.10 -10.65 -5.29
CA GLN A 25 -24.23 -11.65 -5.94
C GLN A 25 -22.79 -11.16 -6.20
N TYR A 26 -22.53 -9.86 -6.01
CA TYR A 26 -21.24 -9.22 -6.20
C TYR A 26 -20.55 -8.99 -4.87
N PHE A 27 -19.22 -8.97 -4.89
CA PHE A 27 -18.38 -8.63 -3.74
C PHE A 27 -18.18 -7.11 -3.63
N HIS A 28 -19.20 -6.33 -3.97
CA HIS A 28 -19.22 -4.86 -3.95
C HIS A 28 -20.67 -4.36 -4.06
N PRO A 29 -20.94 -3.04 -3.96
CA PRO A 29 -22.29 -2.50 -4.17
C PRO A 29 -22.87 -2.89 -5.53
N ALA A 30 -24.17 -3.18 -5.57
CA ALA A 30 -24.85 -3.58 -6.81
C ALA A 30 -24.82 -2.44 -7.86
N PRO A 31 -24.82 -2.77 -9.17
CA PRO A 31 -24.76 -1.80 -10.26
C PRO A 31 -25.81 -0.69 -10.21
N GLU A 32 -27.02 -1.03 -9.77
CA GLU A 32 -28.19 -0.17 -9.63
C GLU A 32 -28.17 0.70 -8.36
N HIS A 33 -27.33 0.36 -7.38
CA HIS A 33 -27.18 1.16 -6.16
C HIS A 33 -26.46 2.46 -6.46
N ARG A 34 -26.64 3.45 -5.57
CA ARG A 34 -25.90 4.71 -5.66
C ARG A 34 -24.40 4.44 -5.58
N CYS A 35 -23.67 5.12 -6.45
CA CYS A 35 -22.23 5.06 -6.49
C CYS A 35 -21.67 5.53 -5.15
N PRO A 36 -20.73 4.78 -4.55
CA PRO A 36 -20.25 5.06 -3.21
C PRO A 36 -19.33 6.29 -3.14
N CYS A 37 -18.95 6.87 -4.29
CA CYS A 37 -18.19 8.14 -4.33
C CYS A 37 -19.00 9.37 -3.89
N GLY A 38 -20.30 9.23 -3.62
CA GLY A 38 -21.15 10.33 -3.15
C GLY A 38 -21.75 11.20 -4.26
N SER A 39 -21.51 10.90 -5.55
CA SER A 39 -22.07 11.65 -6.69
C SER A 39 -23.60 11.60 -6.79
N GLY A 40 -24.25 10.66 -6.08
CA GLY A 40 -25.69 10.43 -6.15
C GLY A 40 -26.16 9.69 -7.40
N ARG A 41 -25.28 9.46 -8.39
CA ARG A 41 -25.53 8.65 -9.60
C ARG A 41 -25.55 7.16 -9.25
N GLN A 42 -26.12 6.32 -10.11
CA GLN A 42 -25.97 4.85 -9.98
C GLN A 42 -24.52 4.44 -10.22
N SER A 43 -24.07 3.35 -9.58
CA SER A 43 -22.71 2.82 -9.73
C SER A 43 -22.37 2.58 -11.20
N ARG A 44 -23.26 1.90 -11.94
CA ARG A 44 -23.10 1.60 -13.37
C ARG A 44 -23.04 2.82 -14.29
N GLU A 45 -23.52 3.96 -13.80
CA GLU A 45 -23.50 5.22 -14.52
C GLU A 45 -22.36 6.11 -14.06
N CYS A 46 -21.51 5.67 -13.12
CA CYS A 46 -20.48 6.48 -12.50
C CYS A 46 -19.13 5.75 -12.53
N HIS A 47 -18.78 5.01 -11.47
CA HIS A 47 -17.48 4.35 -11.38
C HIS A 47 -17.53 2.84 -11.68
N LEU A 48 -18.68 2.21 -11.89
CA LEU A 48 -18.73 0.79 -12.23
C LEU A 48 -18.90 0.62 -13.75
N GLY A 49 -17.84 0.23 -14.42
CA GLY A 49 -17.81 -0.09 -15.84
C GLY A 49 -18.26 -1.52 -16.15
N GLU A 50 -18.14 -1.89 -17.41
CA GLU A 50 -18.44 -3.25 -17.89
C GLU A 50 -17.58 -4.31 -17.18
N GLY A 51 -18.10 -5.53 -17.11
CA GLY A 51 -17.40 -6.63 -16.43
C GLY A 51 -17.24 -6.44 -14.91
N GLN A 52 -18.03 -5.56 -14.29
CA GLN A 52 -17.96 -5.22 -12.86
C GLN A 52 -16.62 -4.59 -12.45
N ARG A 53 -16.02 -3.80 -13.36
CA ARG A 53 -14.74 -3.11 -13.12
C ARG A 53 -14.97 -1.70 -12.63
N TRP A 54 -14.42 -1.38 -11.46
CA TRP A 54 -14.38 -0.03 -10.95
C TRP A 54 -13.36 0.80 -11.73
N VAL A 55 -13.80 1.96 -12.21
CA VAL A 55 -13.03 2.84 -13.08
C VAL A 55 -13.01 4.25 -12.52
N ALA A 56 -11.91 4.96 -12.73
CA ALA A 56 -11.75 6.36 -12.36
C ALA A 56 -10.88 7.05 -13.42
N THR A 57 -11.07 8.35 -13.65
CA THR A 57 -10.16 9.06 -14.56
C THR A 57 -8.73 9.02 -14.04
N ARG A 58 -7.78 9.01 -14.98
CA ARG A 58 -6.39 9.27 -14.64
C ARG A 58 -6.29 10.58 -13.83
N PRO A 59 -5.59 10.58 -12.70
CA PRO A 59 -5.39 11.80 -11.95
C PRO A 59 -4.59 12.84 -12.74
N PRO A 60 -4.83 14.14 -12.51
CA PRO A 60 -4.01 15.18 -13.12
C PRO A 60 -2.55 15.09 -12.62
N PRO A 61 -1.59 15.68 -13.36
CA PRO A 61 -0.23 15.86 -12.87
C PRO A 61 -0.19 16.55 -11.49
N LEU A 62 0.68 16.08 -10.59
CA LEU A 62 0.85 16.68 -9.26
C LEU A 62 1.48 18.07 -9.33
N LEU A 63 2.29 18.33 -10.37
CA LEU A 63 2.86 19.62 -10.68
C LEU A 63 2.39 20.08 -12.07
N THR A 64 1.71 21.21 -12.09
CA THR A 64 1.25 21.88 -13.32
C THR A 64 2.03 23.19 -13.55
N GLY A 65 1.83 23.78 -14.73
CA GLY A 65 2.50 25.02 -15.14
C GLY A 65 3.96 24.85 -15.58
N PRO A 66 4.63 25.96 -15.95
CA PRO A 66 6.02 25.97 -16.41
C PRO A 66 6.99 25.38 -15.37
N ARG A 67 8.09 24.79 -15.83
CA ARG A 67 9.18 24.36 -14.94
C ARG A 67 9.91 25.57 -14.38
N THR A 68 10.36 25.48 -13.12
CA THR A 68 11.18 26.53 -12.49
C THR A 68 12.57 26.68 -13.13
N ARG A 69 13.05 25.66 -13.86
CA ARG A 69 14.42 25.55 -14.40
C ARG A 69 15.49 25.56 -13.31
N TYR A 70 15.10 25.23 -12.08
CA TYR A 70 15.99 25.16 -10.94
C TYR A 70 16.08 23.72 -10.43
N ALA A 71 17.30 23.30 -10.11
CA ALA A 71 17.61 21.98 -9.57
C ALA A 71 18.22 22.15 -8.17
N ASN A 72 17.40 21.96 -7.13
CA ASN A 72 17.89 22.04 -5.76
C ASN A 72 18.82 20.85 -5.46
N PRO A 73 20.10 21.07 -5.09
CA PRO A 73 21.08 19.99 -5.00
C PRO A 73 20.73 18.90 -3.98
N GLY A 74 19.94 19.23 -2.95
CA GLY A 74 19.50 18.28 -1.91
C GLY A 74 18.11 17.68 -2.15
N CYS A 75 17.44 18.00 -3.27
CA CYS A 75 16.17 17.37 -3.63
C CYS A 75 16.44 16.16 -4.52
N TYR A 76 15.92 14.97 -4.17
CA TYR A 76 16.13 13.80 -5.02
C TYR A 76 15.47 13.92 -6.41
N ALA A 77 14.41 14.75 -6.50
CA ALA A 77 13.76 15.10 -7.75
C ALA A 77 14.53 16.13 -8.60
N ARG A 78 15.74 16.58 -8.21
CA ARG A 78 16.49 17.68 -8.86
C ARG A 78 16.64 17.56 -10.37
N ARG A 79 16.68 16.33 -10.88
CA ARG A 79 16.79 16.04 -12.31
C ARG A 79 15.58 16.52 -13.13
N SER A 80 14.44 16.79 -12.47
CA SER A 80 13.26 17.41 -13.10
C SER A 80 13.47 18.87 -13.51
N ASN A 81 14.49 19.56 -12.96
CA ASN A 81 14.69 21.00 -13.08
C ASN A 81 13.42 21.81 -12.73
N ASP A 82 12.65 21.33 -11.75
CA ASP A 82 11.40 21.94 -11.30
C ASP A 82 11.33 22.15 -9.78
N CYS A 83 12.49 22.37 -9.14
CA CYS A 83 12.57 22.59 -7.70
C CYS A 83 12.28 24.05 -7.31
N ASP A 84 11.93 24.28 -6.04
CA ASP A 84 12.22 25.53 -5.33
C ASP A 84 13.49 25.41 -4.46
N ASP A 85 13.90 26.50 -3.80
CA ASP A 85 15.14 26.61 -3.03
C ASP A 85 15.06 26.04 -1.60
N LYS A 86 13.84 25.88 -1.06
CA LYS A 86 13.62 25.44 0.32
C LYS A 86 13.57 23.92 0.43
N LEU A 87 14.54 23.30 1.12
CA LEU A 87 14.47 21.89 1.50
C LEU A 87 13.54 21.65 2.69
N THR A 88 12.85 20.52 2.66
CA THR A 88 11.88 20.05 3.66
C THR A 88 12.19 18.62 4.07
N ARG A 89 11.71 18.24 5.26
CA ARG A 89 11.74 16.84 5.70
C ARG A 89 10.64 16.08 4.99
N GLU A 90 10.97 14.89 4.53
CA GLU A 90 10.03 13.98 3.89
C GLU A 90 10.01 12.63 4.59
N HIS A 91 8.80 12.09 4.79
CA HIS A 91 8.56 10.73 5.27
C HIS A 91 8.21 9.84 4.08
N PHE A 92 9.16 9.03 3.61
CA PHE A 92 8.94 8.21 2.42
C PHE A 92 7.78 7.21 2.64
N ILE A 93 7.65 6.62 3.83
CA ILE A 93 6.37 6.09 4.32
C ILE A 93 5.65 7.24 5.02
N THR A 94 4.54 7.70 4.44
CA THR A 94 3.75 8.84 4.90
C THR A 94 3.55 8.85 6.42
N ASP A 95 3.71 10.01 7.07
CA ASP A 95 3.63 10.13 8.54
C ASP A 95 2.29 9.66 9.11
N ASP A 96 1.19 9.90 8.40
CA ASP A 96 -0.15 9.40 8.74
C ASP A 96 -0.27 7.86 8.67
N VAL A 97 0.47 7.20 7.76
CA VAL A 97 0.57 5.74 7.74
C VAL A 97 1.36 5.26 8.94
N LEU A 98 2.45 5.94 9.30
CA LEU A 98 3.23 5.63 10.50
C LEU A 98 2.40 5.82 11.78
N GLU A 99 1.54 6.84 11.82
CA GLU A 99 0.58 7.04 12.90
C GLU A 99 -0.43 5.89 12.99
N ALA A 100 -0.99 5.45 11.87
CA ALA A 100 -1.92 4.32 11.83
C ALA A 100 -1.26 2.97 12.22
N ILE A 101 0.03 2.80 11.90
CA ILE A 101 0.85 1.68 12.38
C ILE A 101 1.09 1.78 13.89
N SER A 102 1.36 2.98 14.38
CA SER A 102 1.64 3.20 15.80
C SER A 102 0.44 2.82 16.67
N HIS A 103 0.71 2.25 17.84
CA HIS A 103 -0.34 1.97 18.81
C HIS A 103 -0.84 3.26 19.47
N ASP A 104 0.09 4.12 19.88
CA ASP A 104 -0.15 5.35 20.63
C ASP A 104 -0.05 6.63 19.77
N GLY A 105 0.17 6.46 18.47
CA GLY A 105 0.37 7.54 17.50
C GLY A 105 1.75 8.23 17.61
N LYS A 106 2.69 7.72 18.42
CA LYS A 106 3.97 8.39 18.71
C LYS A 106 5.18 7.60 18.27
N VAL A 107 5.22 6.32 18.62
CA VAL A 107 6.40 5.47 18.42
C VAL A 107 6.10 4.25 17.56
N ILE A 108 7.14 3.81 16.87
CA ILE A 108 7.16 2.64 15.99
C ILE A 108 8.45 1.85 16.23
N ILE A 109 8.41 0.57 15.92
CA ILE A 109 9.60 -0.28 15.87
C ILE A 109 10.08 -0.32 14.43
N VAL A 110 11.37 -0.06 14.24
CA VAL A 110 12.06 -0.17 12.95
C VAL A 110 13.07 -1.30 13.02
N GLU A 111 13.20 -2.05 11.94
CA GLU A 111 14.13 -3.16 11.81
C GLU A 111 14.69 -3.22 10.37
N GLY A 112 15.98 -3.55 10.22
CA GLY A 112 16.66 -3.64 8.93
C GLY A 112 16.95 -2.30 8.23
N ALA A 113 16.90 -1.18 8.95
CA ALA A 113 17.40 0.09 8.41
C ALA A 113 18.93 0.10 8.36
N SER A 114 19.50 0.65 7.29
CA SER A 114 20.96 0.74 7.08
C SER A 114 21.76 1.37 8.23
N TRP A 115 21.16 2.31 8.95
CA TRP A 115 21.79 3.00 10.08
C TRP A 115 21.74 2.21 11.39
N GLN A 116 20.97 1.12 11.44
CA GLN A 116 20.90 0.29 12.65
C GLN A 116 22.21 -0.45 12.85
N ASP A 117 22.61 -0.56 14.13
CA ASP A 117 23.72 -1.44 14.48
C ASP A 117 23.36 -2.86 14.06
N LYS A 118 24.25 -3.55 13.36
CA LYS A 118 24.01 -4.92 12.87
C LYS A 118 23.82 -5.93 14.01
N THR A 119 24.18 -5.55 15.24
CA THR A 119 23.92 -6.32 16.47
C THR A 119 22.55 -6.03 17.09
N GLU A 120 21.94 -4.87 16.80
CA GLU A 120 20.59 -4.51 17.23
C GLU A 120 19.54 -5.03 16.21
N ARG A 121 18.71 -6.00 16.62
CA ARG A 121 17.67 -6.54 15.73
C ARG A 121 16.52 -5.56 15.47
N SER A 122 16.26 -4.63 16.38
CA SER A 122 15.12 -3.72 16.31
C SER A 122 15.38 -2.47 17.14
N LYS A 123 14.84 -1.33 16.71
CA LYS A 123 14.90 -0.07 17.46
C LYS A 123 13.55 0.63 17.51
N THR A 124 13.13 1.04 18.70
CA THR A 124 11.96 1.91 18.88
C THR A 124 12.36 3.35 18.64
N ILE A 125 11.68 4.03 17.72
CA ILE A 125 11.92 5.43 17.40
C ILE A 125 10.59 6.21 17.33
N GLY A 126 10.66 7.53 17.48
CA GLY A 126 9.53 8.40 17.13
C GLY A 126 9.33 8.43 15.62
N ARG A 127 8.08 8.64 15.16
CA ARG A 127 7.74 8.67 13.72
C ARG A 127 8.63 9.59 12.88
N GLN A 128 8.94 10.77 13.44
CA GLN A 128 9.83 11.77 12.82
C GLN A 128 11.24 11.25 12.53
N GLY A 129 11.68 10.17 13.19
CA GLY A 129 12.95 9.50 12.94
C GLY A 129 13.03 8.78 11.59
N LEU A 130 11.89 8.51 10.93
CA LEU A 130 11.84 8.01 9.55
C LEU A 130 11.78 9.11 8.48
N SER A 131 11.97 10.38 8.88
CA SER A 131 12.04 11.48 7.92
C SER A 131 13.47 11.87 7.59
N THR A 132 13.70 12.40 6.38
CA THR A 132 14.99 12.98 5.99
C THR A 132 14.77 14.23 5.14
N ARG A 133 15.71 15.19 5.20
CA ARG A 133 15.69 16.39 4.35
C ARG A 133 16.14 16.04 2.92
N MET A 134 15.22 15.55 2.09
CA MET A 134 15.52 15.01 0.76
C MET A 134 14.63 15.56 -0.37
N LEU A 135 13.65 16.42 -0.05
CA LEU A 135 12.79 17.06 -1.04
C LEU A 135 12.72 18.56 -0.82
N CYS A 136 12.66 19.31 -1.91
CA CYS A 136 12.30 20.72 -1.84
C CYS A 136 10.80 20.87 -1.55
N HIS A 137 10.40 22.01 -1.03
CA HIS A 137 9.04 22.29 -0.57
C HIS A 137 8.04 22.07 -1.72
N ARG A 138 8.32 22.56 -2.92
CA ARG A 138 7.48 22.37 -4.11
C ARG A 138 7.20 20.89 -4.42
N HIS A 139 8.22 20.05 -4.49
CA HIS A 139 8.03 18.62 -4.80
C HIS A 139 7.37 17.86 -3.65
N ASN A 140 7.70 18.22 -2.41
CA ASN A 140 7.12 17.57 -1.24
C ASN A 140 5.63 17.90 -1.09
N SER A 141 5.26 19.18 -1.16
CA SER A 141 3.85 19.61 -1.08
C SER A 141 2.97 18.99 -2.18
N ALA A 142 3.54 18.70 -3.34
CA ALA A 142 2.82 18.05 -4.44
C ALA A 142 2.46 16.58 -4.16
N LEU A 143 3.12 15.91 -3.22
CA LEU A 143 2.85 14.51 -2.86
C LEU A 143 1.64 14.32 -1.93
N TRP A 144 1.13 15.40 -1.34
CA TRP A 144 0.02 15.36 -0.38
C TRP A 144 -1.20 14.53 -0.84
N PRO A 145 -1.68 14.61 -2.11
CA PRO A 145 -2.79 13.78 -2.55
C PRO A 145 -2.50 12.27 -2.46
N LEU A 146 -1.26 11.86 -2.78
CA LEU A 146 -0.83 10.47 -2.70
C LEU A 146 -0.76 10.01 -1.25
N ASP A 147 -0.18 10.84 -0.39
CA ASP A 147 -0.02 10.59 1.04
C ASP A 147 -1.37 10.46 1.76
N LYS A 148 -2.31 11.37 1.49
CA LYS A 148 -3.67 11.32 2.04
C LYS A 148 -4.38 10.03 1.63
N MET A 149 -4.39 9.72 0.32
CA MET A 149 -5.03 8.51 -0.21
C MET A 149 -4.43 7.25 0.43
N ALA A 150 -3.10 7.14 0.52
CA ALA A 150 -2.45 5.97 1.09
C ALA A 150 -2.74 5.80 2.59
N ALA A 151 -2.79 6.90 3.35
CA ALA A 151 -3.15 6.87 4.75
C ALA A 151 -4.59 6.40 4.98
N GLU A 152 -5.55 6.91 4.21
CA GLU A 152 -6.95 6.46 4.27
C GLU A 152 -7.08 5.00 3.86
N PHE A 153 -6.42 4.59 2.77
CA PHE A 153 -6.38 3.20 2.32
C PHE A 153 -5.87 2.27 3.42
N PHE A 154 -4.73 2.63 4.04
CA PHE A 154 -4.11 1.84 5.10
C PHE A 154 -5.04 1.71 6.31
N ARG A 155 -5.67 2.80 6.76
CA ARG A 155 -6.63 2.78 7.88
C ARG A 155 -7.82 1.87 7.58
N CYS A 156 -8.37 1.91 6.36
CA CYS A 156 -9.46 1.04 5.95
C CYS A 156 -9.04 -0.44 5.94
N LEU A 157 -7.88 -0.73 5.35
CA LEU A 157 -7.32 -2.08 5.29
C LEU A 157 -7.10 -2.69 6.69
N VAL A 158 -6.47 -1.94 7.59
CA VAL A 158 -6.25 -2.39 8.98
C VAL A 158 -7.58 -2.61 9.69
N ALA A 159 -8.55 -1.70 9.54
CA ALA A 159 -9.85 -1.85 10.17
C ALA A 159 -10.60 -3.09 9.67
N ASP A 160 -10.56 -3.38 8.38
CA ASP A 160 -11.21 -4.54 7.78
C ASP A 160 -10.51 -5.86 8.17
N GLN A 161 -9.17 -5.87 8.21
CA GLN A 161 -8.42 -7.03 8.72
C GLN A 161 -8.74 -7.29 10.19
N LEU A 162 -8.74 -6.26 11.03
CA LEU A 162 -9.12 -6.42 12.44
C LEU A 162 -10.56 -6.93 12.58
N ASP A 163 -11.50 -6.51 11.73
CA ASP A 163 -12.86 -7.06 11.74
C ASP A 163 -12.90 -8.55 11.38
N ILE A 164 -12.14 -8.98 10.37
CA ILE A 164 -12.01 -10.40 9.99
C ILE A 164 -11.35 -11.23 11.10
N PHE A 165 -10.35 -10.67 11.78
CA PHE A 165 -9.48 -11.39 12.71
C PHE A 165 -9.87 -11.29 14.19
N LYS A 166 -10.84 -10.43 14.57
CA LYS A 166 -11.37 -10.31 15.95
C LYS A 166 -11.93 -11.61 16.54
N TYR A 167 -12.21 -12.61 15.70
CA TYR A 167 -12.71 -13.91 16.10
C TYR A 167 -11.59 -14.80 16.66
N LEU A 168 -11.43 -14.74 17.99
CA LEU A 168 -10.51 -15.55 18.80
C LEU A 168 -11.29 -16.26 19.91
N GLY A 169 -12.36 -16.99 19.57
CA GLY A 169 -13.16 -17.81 20.50
C GLY A 169 -13.94 -17.05 21.59
N ASN A 170 -13.71 -15.75 21.78
CA ASN A 170 -14.41 -14.87 22.71
C ASN A 170 -15.53 -14.04 22.04
N ASP A 171 -15.57 -14.04 20.71
CA ASP A 171 -16.60 -13.40 19.89
C ASP A 171 -17.59 -14.46 19.40
N ARG A 172 -18.88 -14.31 19.74
CA ARG A 172 -19.96 -15.25 19.40
C ARG A 172 -20.62 -14.96 18.04
N ARG A 173 -20.19 -13.93 17.31
CA ARG A 173 -20.77 -13.60 16.01
C ARG A 173 -20.48 -14.74 15.00
N SER A 174 -21.45 -15.02 14.12
CA SER A 174 -21.35 -16.07 13.09
C SER A 174 -20.93 -15.53 11.73
N GLU A 175 -20.78 -14.21 11.60
CA GLU A 175 -20.48 -13.49 10.36
C GLU A 175 -19.77 -12.16 10.63
N PHE A 176 -18.99 -11.69 9.66
CA PHE A 176 -18.45 -10.32 9.65
C PHE A 176 -19.02 -9.51 8.50
N SER A 177 -19.01 -8.19 8.68
CA SER A 177 -19.67 -7.24 7.78
C SER A 177 -19.07 -7.24 6.37
N ARG A 178 -19.89 -6.94 5.36
CA ARG A 178 -19.49 -6.90 3.95
C ARG A 178 -18.82 -5.57 3.61
N GLY A 179 -17.55 -5.45 3.98
CA GLY A 179 -16.80 -4.20 3.78
C GLY A 179 -16.41 -3.98 2.33
N PHE A 180 -16.54 -2.75 1.85
CA PHE A 180 -16.08 -2.33 0.53
C PHE A 180 -15.22 -1.07 0.63
N VAL A 181 -14.02 -1.14 0.05
CA VAL A 181 -13.08 -0.02 -0.06
C VAL A 181 -12.75 0.19 -1.52
N MET A 182 -12.85 1.42 -2.01
CA MET A 182 -12.43 1.80 -3.35
C MET A 182 -11.38 2.91 -3.28
N ALA A 183 -10.25 2.71 -3.94
CA ALA A 183 -9.16 3.67 -4.03
C ALA A 183 -8.73 3.89 -5.49
N SER A 184 -8.08 5.01 -5.77
CA SER A 184 -7.51 5.28 -7.10
C SER A 184 -6.28 4.40 -7.33
N GLY A 185 -6.37 3.48 -8.29
CA GLY A 185 -5.24 2.62 -8.70
C GLY A 185 -4.01 3.44 -9.13
N PRO A 186 -4.16 4.45 -10.01
CA PRO A 186 -3.06 5.31 -10.42
C PRO A 186 -2.41 6.09 -9.28
N PHE A 187 -3.18 6.65 -8.33
CA PHE A 187 -2.57 7.32 -7.17
C PHE A 187 -1.83 6.33 -6.27
N PHE A 188 -2.37 5.13 -6.08
CA PHE A 188 -1.70 4.11 -5.28
C PHE A 188 -0.40 3.64 -5.96
N GLU A 189 -0.39 3.45 -7.28
CA GLU A 189 0.81 3.13 -8.06
C GLU A 189 1.89 4.22 -7.95
N LEU A 190 1.52 5.51 -8.03
CA LEU A 190 2.45 6.62 -7.81
C LEU A 190 2.97 6.70 -6.37
N TRP A 191 2.13 6.39 -5.38
CA TRP A 191 2.54 6.32 -3.99
C TRP A 191 3.57 5.21 -3.76
N LEU A 192 3.40 4.02 -4.37
CA LEU A 192 4.40 2.95 -4.30
C LEU A 192 5.76 3.38 -4.86
N LEU A 193 5.77 4.10 -5.99
CA LEU A 193 7.00 4.68 -6.54
C LEU A 193 7.64 5.66 -5.56
N LYS A 194 6.85 6.58 -4.99
CA LYS A 194 7.29 7.54 -3.98
C LYS A 194 7.93 6.85 -2.78
N VAL A 195 7.31 5.79 -2.27
CA VAL A 195 7.82 5.03 -1.11
C VAL A 195 9.18 4.40 -1.42
N ILE A 196 9.29 3.65 -2.52
CA ILE A 196 10.53 2.94 -2.87
C ILE A 196 11.65 3.91 -3.22
N TRP A 197 11.37 4.93 -4.04
CA TRP A 197 12.37 5.90 -4.43
C TRP A 197 12.82 6.75 -3.22
N GLY A 198 11.89 7.20 -2.39
CA GLY A 198 12.22 7.92 -1.15
C GLY A 198 13.02 7.06 -0.15
N ALA A 199 12.72 5.76 -0.02
CA ALA A 199 13.49 4.86 0.83
C ALA A 199 14.94 4.69 0.33
N ILE A 200 15.16 4.62 -0.98
CA ILE A 200 16.50 4.59 -1.58
C ILE A 200 17.25 5.90 -1.31
N GLU A 201 16.63 7.04 -1.60
CA GLU A 201 17.24 8.38 -1.50
C GLU A 201 17.49 8.81 -0.04
N SER A 202 16.71 8.28 0.90
CA SER A 202 16.96 8.43 2.35
C SER A 202 18.20 7.67 2.83
N GLY A 203 18.74 6.77 2.02
CA GLY A 203 19.83 5.87 2.40
C GLY A 203 19.40 4.74 3.33
N MET A 204 18.10 4.50 3.55
CA MET A 204 17.58 3.48 4.49
C MET A 204 17.70 2.04 3.98
N MET A 205 17.82 1.86 2.67
CA MET A 205 17.84 0.56 2.01
C MET A 205 19.26 0.15 1.61
N GLU A 206 19.58 -1.13 1.76
CA GLU A 206 20.85 -1.72 1.36
C GLU A 206 20.66 -2.88 0.38
N ILE A 207 21.67 -3.10 -0.46
CA ILE A 207 21.84 -4.29 -1.28
C ILE A 207 23.22 -4.88 -0.97
N HIS A 208 23.26 -6.13 -0.52
CA HIS A 208 24.50 -6.81 -0.13
C HIS A 208 25.36 -6.02 0.89
N GLY A 209 24.70 -5.35 1.84
CA GLY A 209 25.35 -4.57 2.90
C GLY A 209 25.92 -3.21 2.46
N LEU A 210 25.60 -2.76 1.25
CA LEU A 210 25.96 -1.44 0.73
C LEU A 210 24.69 -0.61 0.48
N PRO A 211 24.73 0.71 0.68
CA PRO A 211 23.60 1.58 0.36
C PRO A 211 23.11 1.37 -1.07
N ALA A 212 21.81 1.18 -1.24
CA ALA A 212 21.19 1.09 -2.55
C ALA A 212 21.29 2.47 -3.23
N TYR A 213 21.82 2.53 -4.46
CA TYR A 213 22.16 3.82 -5.08
C TYR A 213 21.79 3.95 -6.56
N ARG A 214 21.41 2.86 -7.24
CA ARG A 214 21.12 2.90 -8.68
C ARG A 214 19.97 2.00 -9.09
N PHE A 215 19.07 2.55 -9.89
CA PHE A 215 18.15 1.76 -10.69
C PHE A 215 18.90 1.09 -11.85
N ARG A 216 18.30 0.03 -12.39
CA ARG A 216 18.80 -0.67 -13.56
C ARG A 216 18.96 0.26 -14.76
N LEU A 217 19.92 -0.08 -15.62
CA LEU A 217 20.12 0.61 -16.89
C LEU A 217 18.78 0.72 -17.67
N GLY A 218 18.46 1.94 -18.09
CA GLY A 218 17.18 2.26 -18.76
C GLY A 218 16.13 2.89 -17.83
N VAL A 219 16.33 2.85 -16.51
CA VAL A 219 15.49 3.56 -15.54
C VAL A 219 16.21 4.82 -15.07
N THR A 220 15.76 5.99 -15.50
CA THR A 220 16.38 7.28 -15.14
C THR A 220 15.53 8.04 -14.13
N THR A 221 16.19 8.74 -13.21
CA THR A 221 15.51 9.61 -12.23
C THR A 221 14.73 10.75 -12.89
N GLU A 222 15.15 11.20 -14.07
CA GLU A 222 14.44 12.15 -14.92
C GLU A 222 13.08 11.55 -15.33
N GLN A 223 13.07 10.33 -15.87
CA GLN A 223 11.84 9.66 -16.29
C GLN A 223 10.91 9.36 -15.11
N LEU A 224 11.47 8.90 -13.99
CA LEU A 224 10.69 8.69 -12.77
C LEU A 224 10.07 9.99 -12.25
N ALA A 225 10.77 11.12 -12.37
CA ALA A 225 10.23 12.42 -11.99
C ALA A 225 9.08 12.87 -12.91
N GLU A 226 9.20 12.61 -14.21
CA GLU A 226 8.12 12.89 -15.16
C GLU A 226 6.86 12.08 -14.87
N ILE A 227 7.02 10.80 -14.52
CA ILE A 227 5.91 9.92 -14.13
C ILE A 227 5.30 10.42 -12.81
N LEU A 228 6.13 10.62 -11.78
CA LEU A 228 5.66 10.91 -10.42
C LEU A 228 4.95 12.27 -10.32
N TRP A 229 5.53 13.33 -10.89
CA TRP A 229 5.00 14.69 -10.71
C TRP A 229 4.33 15.27 -11.94
N ARG A 230 4.72 14.90 -13.15
CA ARG A 230 4.26 15.55 -14.39
C ARG A 230 3.24 14.73 -15.19
N GLY A 231 2.85 13.57 -14.67
CA GLY A 231 1.78 12.74 -15.25
C GLY A 231 2.17 12.08 -16.57
N ALA A 232 3.47 11.87 -16.80
CA ALA A 232 3.92 11.09 -17.94
C ALA A 232 3.41 9.64 -17.84
N ASP A 233 3.22 9.01 -19.00
CA ASP A 233 2.87 7.60 -19.08
C ASP A 233 3.98 6.71 -18.53
N TRP A 234 3.56 5.65 -17.85
CA TRP A 234 4.45 4.54 -17.53
C TRP A 234 4.90 3.85 -18.82
N PRO A 235 6.20 3.55 -18.98
CA PRO A 235 6.67 2.66 -20.03
C PRO A 235 5.93 1.31 -19.99
N PRO A 236 5.85 0.60 -21.13
CA PRO A 236 5.20 -0.71 -21.19
C PRO A 236 5.74 -1.64 -20.10
N THR A 237 4.83 -2.32 -19.41
CA THR A 237 5.15 -3.27 -18.32
C THR A 237 5.76 -2.66 -17.06
N TRP A 238 5.85 -1.33 -16.96
CA TRP A 238 6.18 -0.70 -15.70
C TRP A 238 4.91 -0.44 -14.90
N GLY A 239 5.03 -0.47 -13.57
CA GLY A 239 3.95 -0.11 -12.68
C GLY A 239 3.76 -1.10 -11.55
N MET A 240 2.54 -1.10 -11.01
CA MET A 240 2.15 -1.92 -9.88
C MET A 240 1.88 -3.37 -10.31
N TYR A 241 2.40 -4.29 -9.53
CA TYR A 241 2.18 -5.71 -9.62
C TYR A 241 1.79 -6.30 -8.27
N MET A 242 1.10 -7.43 -8.31
CA MET A 242 1.02 -8.37 -7.19
C MET A 242 1.55 -9.71 -7.64
N LEU A 243 2.53 -10.25 -6.92
CA LEU A 243 3.02 -11.59 -7.17
C LEU A 243 2.05 -12.60 -6.52
N LEU A 244 1.73 -13.66 -7.27
CA LEU A 244 0.79 -14.70 -6.86
C LEU A 244 1.48 -15.86 -6.15
N ASP A 245 2.79 -16.01 -6.35
CA ASP A 245 3.61 -17.05 -5.72
C ASP A 245 4.05 -16.59 -4.31
N ARG A 246 3.08 -16.37 -3.42
CA ARG A 246 3.34 -15.91 -2.05
C ARG A 246 3.71 -17.07 -1.14
N ASP A 247 4.64 -16.83 -0.23
CA ASP A 247 4.92 -17.76 0.86
C ASP A 247 3.84 -17.63 1.94
N ASN A 248 2.93 -18.60 1.99
CA ASN A 248 1.83 -18.62 2.94
C ASN A 248 2.26 -18.82 4.41
N ASP A 249 3.53 -19.15 4.65
CA ASP A 249 4.09 -19.27 6.00
C ASP A 249 4.57 -17.93 6.58
N GLN A 250 4.59 -16.85 5.78
CA GLN A 250 4.95 -15.52 6.28
C GLN A 250 3.84 -14.97 7.21
N PRO A 251 4.19 -14.50 8.42
CA PRO A 251 3.21 -13.98 9.35
C PRO A 251 2.58 -12.68 8.83
N ILE A 252 1.26 -12.55 9.01
CA ILE A 252 0.54 -11.30 8.75
C ILE A 252 0.58 -10.44 10.01
N VAL A 253 1.28 -9.31 9.93
CA VAL A 253 1.24 -8.26 10.94
C VAL A 253 0.36 -7.14 10.41
N THR A 254 -0.77 -6.88 11.07
CA THR A 254 -1.80 -5.95 10.58
C THR A 254 -1.33 -4.49 10.66
N LYS A 255 -0.74 -4.10 11.79
CA LYS A 255 -0.14 -2.77 11.99
C LYS A 255 1.34 -2.78 11.62
N SER A 256 1.64 -2.95 10.34
CA SER A 256 3.01 -2.88 9.84
C SER A 256 3.11 -2.42 8.39
N ALA A 257 4.32 -1.98 8.03
CA ALA A 257 4.79 -1.85 6.67
C ALA A 257 6.15 -2.54 6.54
N ARG A 258 6.43 -3.14 5.39
CA ARG A 258 7.73 -3.73 5.05
C ARG A 258 8.13 -3.31 3.64
N LEU A 259 9.35 -2.82 3.49
CA LEU A 259 9.95 -2.49 2.19
C LEU A 259 11.06 -3.47 1.88
N ARG A 260 11.18 -3.90 0.62
CA ARG A 260 12.30 -4.72 0.14
C ARG A 260 12.59 -4.36 -1.31
N LEU A 261 13.85 -4.28 -1.70
CA LEU A 261 14.19 -4.01 -3.09
C LEU A 261 14.08 -5.28 -3.93
N ALA A 262 13.57 -5.13 -5.15
CA ALA A 262 13.72 -6.14 -6.19
C ALA A 262 15.01 -5.78 -6.95
N ASN A 263 16.03 -6.62 -6.86
CA ASN A 263 17.34 -6.32 -7.43
C ASN A 263 17.95 -7.51 -8.18
N MET A 264 18.80 -7.19 -9.15
CA MET A 264 19.72 -8.13 -9.77
C MET A 264 21.12 -7.60 -9.55
N SER A 265 21.93 -8.36 -8.79
CA SER A 265 23.21 -7.85 -8.26
C SER A 265 22.98 -6.53 -7.52
N SER A 266 23.65 -5.43 -7.93
CA SER A 266 23.51 -4.11 -7.31
C SER A 266 22.47 -3.19 -7.96
N GLU A 267 21.75 -3.66 -8.99
CA GLU A 267 20.79 -2.84 -9.74
C GLU A 267 19.37 -3.05 -9.25
N ILE A 268 18.65 -1.94 -9.05
CA ILE A 268 17.26 -1.95 -8.57
C ILE A 268 16.31 -2.06 -9.77
N LEU A 269 15.51 -3.11 -9.76
CA LEU A 269 14.46 -3.44 -10.74
C LEU A 269 13.08 -2.90 -10.31
N GLY A 270 12.96 -2.53 -9.04
CA GLY A 270 11.71 -2.16 -8.40
C GLY A 270 11.79 -2.33 -6.89
N GLY A 271 10.63 -2.36 -6.24
CA GLY A 271 10.56 -2.60 -4.80
C GLY A 271 9.20 -3.13 -4.36
N TYR A 272 9.27 -4.03 -3.39
CA TYR A 272 8.14 -4.56 -2.67
C TYR A 272 7.75 -3.60 -1.55
N VAL A 273 6.48 -3.23 -1.50
CA VAL A 273 5.86 -2.49 -0.41
C VAL A 273 4.76 -3.38 0.14
N GLN A 274 4.98 -3.93 1.31
CA GLN A 274 3.97 -4.65 2.07
C GLN A 274 3.35 -3.69 3.08
N ILE A 275 2.02 -3.64 3.10
CA ILE A 275 1.23 -2.90 4.10
C ILE A 275 0.19 -3.82 4.67
N ALA A 276 0.13 -3.91 6.01
CA ALA A 276 -0.78 -4.81 6.72
C ALA A 276 -0.75 -6.25 6.15
N GLY A 277 0.44 -6.78 5.85
CA GLY A 277 0.62 -8.11 5.28
C GLY A 277 0.30 -8.29 3.78
N ILE A 278 -0.25 -7.27 3.10
CA ILE A 278 -0.46 -7.32 1.64
C ILE A 278 0.74 -6.72 0.92
N GLU A 279 1.46 -7.55 0.15
CA GLU A 279 2.64 -7.13 -0.61
C GLU A 279 2.30 -6.73 -2.05
N PHE A 280 2.64 -5.50 -2.41
CA PHE A 280 2.63 -4.97 -3.77
C PHE A 280 4.07 -4.80 -4.25
N LEU A 281 4.29 -4.91 -5.56
CA LEU A 281 5.57 -4.68 -6.21
C LEU A 281 5.41 -3.51 -7.18
N ILE A 282 6.16 -2.42 -6.99
CA ILE A 282 6.40 -1.48 -8.10
C ILE A 282 7.59 -1.99 -8.90
N SER A 283 7.43 -2.24 -10.19
CA SER A 283 8.49 -2.79 -11.05
C SER A 283 8.70 -1.95 -12.30
N PHE A 284 9.95 -1.90 -12.75
CA PHE A 284 10.38 -1.24 -13.98
C PHE A 284 10.72 -2.25 -15.08
N GLU A 285 10.13 -3.44 -14.99
CA GLU A 285 10.09 -4.45 -16.02
C GLU A 285 9.00 -5.47 -15.69
N THR A 286 8.83 -6.46 -16.56
CA THR A 286 7.91 -7.57 -16.30
C THR A 286 8.52 -8.56 -15.29
N PRO A 287 7.90 -8.77 -14.11
CA PRO A 287 8.39 -9.79 -13.18
C PRO A 287 8.33 -11.20 -13.80
N PRO A 288 9.38 -12.05 -13.67
CA PRO A 288 9.46 -13.35 -14.36
C PRO A 288 8.67 -14.47 -13.66
N VAL A 289 7.66 -14.14 -12.85
CA VAL A 289 6.87 -15.08 -12.04
C VAL A 289 5.37 -14.82 -12.23
N ARG A 290 4.52 -15.67 -11.64
CA ARG A 290 3.06 -15.49 -11.72
C ARG A 290 2.66 -14.20 -11.02
N ARG A 291 1.89 -13.38 -11.72
CA ARG A 291 1.65 -11.99 -11.33
C ARG A 291 0.33 -11.46 -11.85
N LEU A 292 -0.19 -10.45 -11.18
CA LEU A 292 -1.22 -9.55 -11.68
C LEU A 292 -0.57 -8.20 -11.92
N TYR A 293 -0.72 -7.66 -13.12
CA TYR A 293 -0.37 -6.28 -13.44
C TYR A 293 -1.56 -5.40 -13.11
N ARG A 294 -1.35 -4.36 -12.29
CA ARG A 294 -2.38 -3.40 -11.87
C ARG A 294 -3.67 -4.12 -11.44
N PRO A 295 -3.66 -4.85 -10.32
CA PRO A 295 -4.83 -5.59 -9.84
C PRO A 295 -6.05 -4.66 -9.72
N HIS A 296 -7.23 -5.17 -10.08
CA HIS A 296 -8.51 -4.51 -9.87
C HIS A 296 -8.99 -4.74 -8.44
N GLY A 297 -9.40 -5.95 -8.09
CA GLY A 297 -10.02 -6.27 -6.81
C GLY A 297 -9.24 -7.27 -5.97
N LEU A 298 -9.17 -7.02 -4.66
CA LEU A 298 -8.72 -7.95 -3.62
C LEU A 298 -9.94 -8.32 -2.78
N TYR A 299 -10.31 -9.59 -2.81
CA TYR A 299 -11.46 -10.10 -2.05
C TYR A 299 -10.97 -10.96 -0.90
N PHE A 300 -11.44 -10.68 0.31
CA PHE A 300 -11.02 -11.39 1.52
C PHE A 300 -12.17 -12.22 2.06
N MET A 301 -11.91 -13.50 2.26
CA MET A 301 -12.79 -14.43 2.94
C MET A 301 -12.03 -15.19 4.01
N ARG A 302 -12.73 -15.80 4.96
CA ARG A 302 -12.12 -16.62 6.00
C ARG A 302 -12.86 -17.95 6.11
N LYS A 303 -12.11 -19.05 6.16
CA LYS A 303 -12.64 -20.40 6.35
C LYS A 303 -13.52 -20.43 7.60
N GLY A 304 -14.67 -21.12 7.51
CA GLY A 304 -15.61 -21.28 8.62
C GLY A 304 -16.62 -20.14 8.79
N PHE A 305 -16.50 -19.06 8.01
CA PHE A 305 -17.55 -18.05 7.87
C PHE A 305 -18.42 -18.31 6.64
N PRO A 306 -19.69 -17.88 6.63
CA PRO A 306 -20.55 -18.01 5.46
C PRO A 306 -19.99 -17.21 4.28
N VAL A 307 -20.35 -17.60 3.07
CA VAL A 307 -19.94 -16.90 1.84
C VAL A 307 -20.42 -15.44 1.77
N THR A 308 -21.37 -15.07 2.63
CA THR A 308 -21.88 -13.71 2.82
C THR A 308 -20.95 -12.84 3.66
N SER A 309 -19.90 -13.40 4.27
CA SER A 309 -18.87 -12.68 5.03
C SER A 309 -17.63 -12.46 4.15
N TRP A 310 -17.47 -11.25 3.66
CA TRP A 310 -16.35 -10.86 2.82
C TRP A 310 -15.92 -9.42 3.07
N LYS A 311 -14.66 -9.11 2.75
CA LYS A 311 -14.19 -7.73 2.55
C LYS A 311 -13.70 -7.59 1.13
N SER A 312 -13.80 -6.40 0.57
CA SER A 312 -13.35 -6.10 -0.78
C SER A 312 -12.58 -4.79 -0.81
N ILE A 313 -11.47 -4.81 -1.53
CA ILE A 313 -10.68 -3.63 -1.82
C ILE A 313 -10.53 -3.57 -3.33
N VAL A 314 -11.00 -2.50 -3.95
CA VAL A 314 -10.90 -2.31 -5.39
C VAL A 314 -10.08 -1.08 -5.73
N PHE A 315 -9.25 -1.19 -6.75
CA PHE A 315 -8.53 -0.11 -7.37
C PHE A 315 -9.31 0.33 -8.61
N ALA A 316 -9.77 1.57 -8.60
CA ALA A 316 -10.43 2.17 -9.75
C ALA A 316 -9.37 2.65 -10.75
N TRP A 317 -9.43 2.13 -11.97
CA TRP A 317 -8.45 2.41 -13.03
C TRP A 317 -9.07 3.17 -14.22
N PRO A 318 -8.26 3.80 -15.09
CA PRO A 318 -8.79 4.49 -16.28
C PRO A 318 -9.31 3.55 -17.37
N ASP A 319 -9.05 2.25 -17.26
CA ASP A 319 -9.43 1.22 -18.21
C ASP A 319 -9.93 -0.06 -17.51
N LEU A 320 -10.35 -1.06 -18.29
CA LEU A 320 -11.08 -2.24 -17.81
C LEU A 320 -10.21 -3.51 -17.76
N ASP A 321 -8.93 -3.44 -18.15
CA ASP A 321 -8.08 -4.62 -18.42
C ASP A 321 -7.44 -5.22 -17.15
N HIS A 322 -8.05 -4.96 -15.99
CA HIS A 322 -7.50 -5.25 -14.67
C HIS A 322 -8.22 -6.44 -14.01
N LEU A 323 -7.44 -7.37 -13.46
CA LEU A 323 -7.93 -8.63 -12.91
C LEU A 323 -8.03 -8.63 -11.40
N ASP A 324 -8.93 -9.47 -10.88
CA ASP A 324 -9.11 -9.69 -9.44
C ASP A 324 -8.26 -10.82 -8.89
N THR A 325 -8.09 -10.80 -7.57
CA THR A 325 -7.62 -11.96 -6.81
C THR A 325 -8.47 -12.19 -5.58
N LEU A 326 -8.73 -13.47 -5.29
CA LEU A 326 -9.34 -13.92 -4.06
C LEU A 326 -8.25 -14.28 -3.04
N MET A 327 -8.40 -13.80 -1.81
CA MET A 327 -7.56 -14.06 -0.66
C MET A 327 -8.38 -14.75 0.41
N VAL A 328 -8.02 -15.98 0.75
CA VAL A 328 -8.75 -16.77 1.75
C VAL A 328 -7.83 -17.05 2.93
N SER A 329 -8.23 -16.60 4.13
CA SER A 329 -7.62 -17.08 5.36
C SER A 329 -8.05 -18.51 5.62
N ALA A 330 -7.08 -19.42 5.71
CA ALA A 330 -7.31 -20.84 6.01
C ALA A 330 -7.59 -21.09 7.51
N ALA A 331 -7.29 -20.12 8.39
CA ALA A 331 -7.49 -20.24 9.83
C ALA A 331 -8.99 -20.13 10.16
N PRO A 332 -9.64 -21.20 10.67
CA PRO A 332 -11.03 -21.16 11.09
C PRO A 332 -11.24 -20.20 12.29
N PRO A 333 -12.49 -19.87 12.64
CA PRO A 333 -12.80 -18.92 13.71
C PRO A 333 -12.36 -19.40 15.10
N SER A 334 -12.20 -20.71 15.28
CA SER A 334 -11.79 -21.35 16.52
C SER A 334 -10.27 -21.38 16.73
N GLU A 335 -9.48 -21.04 15.70
CA GLU A 335 -8.03 -21.04 15.78
C GLU A 335 -7.47 -19.63 15.96
N ASP A 336 -6.44 -19.53 16.79
CA ASP A 336 -5.69 -18.29 16.99
C ASP A 336 -4.78 -18.05 15.79
N PHE A 337 -5.13 -17.07 14.96
CA PHE A 337 -4.36 -16.70 13.76
C PHE A 337 -2.98 -16.10 14.09
N THR A 338 -2.72 -15.74 15.35
CA THR A 338 -1.40 -15.26 15.81
C THR A 338 -0.44 -16.40 16.10
N VAL A 339 -0.94 -17.63 16.22
CA VAL A 339 -0.13 -18.83 16.40
C VAL A 339 0.31 -19.35 15.03
N PRO A 340 1.62 -19.46 14.77
CA PRO A 340 2.10 -19.99 13.49
C PRO A 340 1.58 -21.42 13.25
N PRO A 341 1.04 -21.70 12.06
CA PRO A 341 0.39 -22.98 11.76
C PRO A 341 1.36 -24.17 11.65
N ASN A 342 2.66 -23.91 11.50
CA ASN A 342 3.68 -24.94 11.38
C ASN A 342 5.07 -24.43 11.83
N PRO A 343 6.06 -25.31 12.04
CA PRO A 343 7.41 -24.92 12.48
C PRO A 343 8.14 -23.97 11.53
N ARG A 344 7.89 -24.04 10.21
CA ARG A 344 8.48 -23.12 9.24
C ARG A 344 7.89 -21.72 9.42
N ALA A 345 6.57 -21.60 9.52
CA ALA A 345 5.92 -20.33 9.86
C ALA A 345 6.45 -19.76 11.19
N ALA A 346 6.62 -20.61 12.21
CA ALA A 346 7.19 -20.21 13.49
C ALA A 346 8.62 -19.63 13.36
N SER A 347 9.43 -20.15 12.43
CA SER A 347 10.76 -19.61 12.16
C SER A 347 10.74 -18.18 11.57
N PHE A 348 9.65 -17.78 10.91
CA PHE A 348 9.48 -16.44 10.34
C PHE A 348 8.92 -15.42 11.34
N HIS A 349 8.23 -15.84 12.40
CA HIS A 349 7.63 -14.93 13.41
C HIS A 349 8.64 -14.02 14.12
N HIS A 350 9.92 -14.39 14.11
CA HIS A 350 11.01 -13.61 14.71
C HIS A 350 12.08 -13.19 13.68
N GLY A 351 11.86 -13.49 12.40
CA GLY A 351 12.80 -13.26 11.32
C GLY A 351 12.46 -12.02 10.52
N ILE A 352 13.47 -11.22 10.23
CA ILE A 352 13.41 -10.15 9.24
C ILE A 352 13.92 -10.72 7.93
N ALA A 353 13.19 -10.52 6.83
CA ALA A 353 13.72 -10.87 5.51
C ALA A 353 14.99 -10.05 5.26
N GLU A 354 16.07 -10.69 4.82
CA GLU A 354 17.33 -10.00 4.54
C GLU A 354 17.11 -8.86 3.54
N GLY A 355 17.73 -7.70 3.78
CA GLY A 355 17.59 -6.51 2.94
C GLY A 355 16.20 -5.86 2.99
N SER A 356 15.37 -6.20 3.97
CA SER A 356 14.08 -5.55 4.19
C SER A 356 14.11 -4.54 5.32
N LEU A 357 13.45 -3.40 5.10
CA LEU A 357 13.12 -2.43 6.13
C LEU A 357 11.72 -2.73 6.65
N ASN A 358 11.59 -3.01 7.95
CA ASN A 358 10.31 -3.28 8.60
C ASN A 358 9.95 -2.15 9.55
N VAL A 359 8.68 -1.77 9.53
CA VAL A 359 8.08 -0.79 10.43
C VAL A 359 6.83 -1.42 11.03
N ARG A 360 6.75 -1.49 12.36
CA ARG A 360 5.61 -2.12 13.04
C ARG A 360 5.23 -1.38 14.32
N SER A 361 4.01 -1.64 14.78
CA SER A 361 3.54 -1.18 16.09
C SER A 361 4.44 -1.71 17.21
N VAL A 362 4.63 -0.90 18.26
CA VAL A 362 5.10 -1.40 19.55
C VAL A 362 4.03 -2.37 20.12
N PRO A 363 4.42 -3.56 20.63
CA PRO A 363 3.48 -4.46 21.30
C PRO A 363 2.82 -3.76 22.50
N GLN A 364 1.52 -3.96 22.69
CA GLN A 364 0.90 -3.55 23.95
C GLN A 364 1.38 -4.45 25.09
N PRO A 365 1.56 -3.92 26.32
CA PRO A 365 1.55 -4.76 27.50
C PRO A 365 0.22 -5.54 27.55
N PRO A 366 0.20 -6.80 28.00
CA PRO A 366 -1.05 -7.52 28.19
C PRO A 366 -1.95 -6.71 29.12
N ILE A 367 -3.22 -6.55 28.74
CA ILE A 367 -4.25 -6.00 29.63
C ILE A 367 -4.40 -7.03 30.74
N ILE A 368 -3.80 -6.77 31.91
CA ILE A 368 -4.08 -7.54 33.11
C ILE A 368 -5.55 -7.24 33.43
N ALA A 369 -6.42 -8.20 33.18
CA ALA A 369 -7.77 -8.17 33.70
C ALA A 369 -7.63 -8.11 35.23
N THR A 370 -7.88 -6.94 35.82
CA THR A 370 -8.10 -6.86 37.25
C THR A 370 -9.42 -7.56 37.50
N ASP A 371 -9.37 -8.76 38.06
CA ASP A 371 -10.52 -9.42 38.65
C ASP A 371 -11.13 -8.46 39.69
N ASN A 372 -12.15 -7.72 39.27
CA ASN A 372 -13.01 -7.01 40.20
C ASN A 372 -13.98 -8.03 40.80
N THR A 373 -13.46 -8.88 41.67
CA THR A 373 -14.26 -9.55 42.70
C THR A 373 -14.21 -8.71 43.96
N THR A 374 -15.28 -7.94 44.19
CA THR A 374 -15.76 -7.55 45.51
C THR A 374 -17.24 -7.83 45.58
#